data_AF-A0A5Q4DGV6-F1
#
_entry.id   AF-A0A5Q4DGV6-F1
#
_cell.length_a   1.000
_cell.length_b   1.000
_cell.length_c   1.000
_cell.angle_alpha   90.00
_cell.angle_beta   90.00
_cell.angle_gamma   90.00
#
_symmetry.space_group_name_H-M   'P 1'
#
loop_
_entity.id
_entity.type
_entity.pdbx_description
1 polymer ?
#
loop_
_entity_poly.entity_id
_entity_poly.type
_entity_poly.pdbx_seq_one_letter_code
_entity_poly.pdbx_strand_id
1 'polypeptide(L)' 'MAKMRRKGDLPQKTCVQCGLPFAWRKKWAKVWDEVRYCSDRCRSAARAGGKQKEATPATDDERDRGAGVCRQTNNT' A
#
# COMPACT_ATOMS: atom_id res chain seq x y z
N MET A 1 26.93 37.14 5.10
CA MET A 1 26.37 35.88 5.65
C MET A 1 25.43 35.27 4.62
N ALA A 2 25.85 34.21 3.92
CA ALA A 2 25.04 33.60 2.87
C ALA A 2 23.86 32.84 3.51
N LYS A 3 22.63 33.29 3.25
CA LYS A 3 21.42 32.68 3.79
C LYS A 3 21.21 31.32 3.12
N MET A 4 21.67 30.26 3.78
CA MET A 4 21.44 28.87 3.40
C MET A 4 19.93 28.62 3.35
N ARG A 5 19.34 28.70 2.15
CA ARG A 5 17.97 28.26 1.90
C ARG A 5 17.95 26.75 2.09
N ARG A 6 17.47 26.31 3.26
CA ARG A 6 17.26 24.90 3.59
C ARG A 6 16.31 24.34 2.53
N LYS A 7 16.78 23.38 1.73
CA LYS A 7 16.01 22.64 0.71
C LYS A 7 15.01 21.66 1.35
N GLY A 8 14.41 22.06 2.47
CA GLY A 8 13.56 21.21 3.33
C GLY A 8 12.07 21.29 3.03
N ASP A 9 11.59 22.36 2.39
CA ASP A 9 10.16 22.59 2.13
C ASP A 9 9.70 22.13 0.74
N LEU A 10 10.39 21.13 0.15
CA LEU A 10 9.92 20.57 -1.11
C LEU A 10 8.81 19.57 -0.81
N PRO A 11 7.62 19.71 -1.43
CA PRO A 11 6.55 18.76 -1.20
C PRO A 11 6.99 17.36 -1.65
N GLN A 12 6.81 16.39 -0.76
CA GLN A 12 7.03 14.98 -1.04
C GLN A 12 5.68 14.34 -1.33
N LYS A 13 5.61 13.55 -2.41
CA LYS A 13 4.40 12.79 -2.78
C LYS A 13 4.72 11.30 -2.76
N THR A 14 3.72 10.49 -2.43
CA THR A 14 3.85 9.03 -2.42
C THR A 14 3.46 8.44 -3.77
N CYS A 15 4.29 7.54 -4.29
CA CYS A 15 4.03 6.79 -5.52
C CYS A 15 2.89 5.78 -5.34
N VAL A 16 1.81 5.89 -6.11
CA VAL A 16 0.65 4.96 -6.01
C VAL A 16 1.01 3.51 -6.41
N GLN A 17 2.01 3.33 -7.27
CA GLN A 17 2.43 2.01 -7.75
C GLN A 17 3.45 1.32 -6.85
N CYS A 18 4.32 2.10 -6.22
CA CYS A 18 5.54 1.60 -5.60
C CYS A 18 5.66 1.99 -4.13
N GLY A 19 4.77 2.84 -3.62
CA GLY A 19 4.77 3.30 -2.22
C GLY A 19 5.95 4.20 -1.85
N LEU A 20 6.93 4.41 -2.73
CA LEU A 20 8.09 5.23 -2.43
C LEU A 20 7.73 6.73 -2.36
N PRO A 21 8.15 7.43 -1.30
CA PRO A 21 8.05 8.88 -1.23
C PRO A 21 9.07 9.49 -2.20
N PHE A 22 8.64 10.43 -3.03
CA PHE A 22 9.51 11.15 -3.96
C PHE A 22 9.36 12.66 -3.79
N ALA A 23 10.49 13.36 -3.82
CA ALA A 23 10.53 14.80 -3.67
C ALA A 23 10.26 15.52 -5.00
N TRP A 24 9.74 16.75 -4.90
CA TRP A 24 9.59 17.66 -6.04
C TRP A 24 10.88 17.78 -6.86
N ARG A 25 10.74 17.78 -8.19
CA ARG A 25 11.85 17.94 -9.15
C ARG A 25 11.50 19.06 -10.13
N LYS A 26 12.50 19.81 -10.59
CA LYS A 26 12.32 20.88 -11.60
C LYS A 26 11.57 20.41 -12.85
N LYS A 27 11.78 19.15 -13.27
CA LYS A 27 11.08 18.55 -14.43
C LYS A 27 9.56 18.43 -14.24
N TRP A 28 9.08 18.51 -13.00
CA TRP A 28 7.68 18.37 -12.65
C TRP A 28 6.99 19.70 -12.35
N ALA A 29 7.67 20.84 -12.48
CA ALA A 29 7.08 22.15 -12.17
C ALA A 29 5.75 22.42 -12.90
N LYS A 30 5.55 21.87 -14.10
CA LYS A 30 4.33 22.05 -14.90
C LYS A 30 3.25 20.99 -14.68
N VAL A 31 3.59 19.84 -14.07
CA VAL A 31 2.73 18.64 -14.01
C VAL A 31 2.64 18.07 -12.60
N TRP A 32 3.08 18.82 -11.59
CA TRP A 32 3.20 18.33 -10.21
C TRP A 32 1.86 17.89 -9.63
N ASP A 33 0.77 18.59 -9.96
CA ASP A 33 -0.59 18.24 -9.52
C ASP A 33 -1.09 16.92 -10.12
N GLU A 34 -0.69 16.60 -11.35
CA GLU A 34 -1.06 15.36 -12.06
C GLU A 34 -0.12 14.18 -11.75
N VAL A 35 1.11 14.45 -11.30
CA VAL A 35 2.12 13.43 -11.01
C VAL A 35 1.75 12.63 -9.74
N ARG A 36 1.40 11.35 -9.96
CA ARG A 36 1.12 10.34 -8.93
C ARG A 36 2.16 9.20 -8.87
N TYR A 37 3.13 9.21 -9.78
CA TYR A 37 4.11 8.14 -9.96
C TYR A 37 5.53 8.70 -9.93
N CYS A 38 6.46 7.98 -9.30
CA CYS A 38 7.85 8.44 -9.15
C CYS A 38 8.67 8.40 -10.45
N SER A 39 8.23 7.59 -11.43
CA SER A 39 8.93 7.31 -12.68
C SER A 39 7.97 6.93 -13.81
N ASP A 40 8.43 7.04 -15.05
CA ASP A 40 7.68 6.62 -16.24
C ASP A 40 7.43 5.11 -16.24
N ARG A 41 8.34 4.30 -15.66
CA ARG A 41 8.13 2.86 -15.48
C ARG A 41 6.87 2.57 -14.66
N CYS A 42 6.70 3.27 -13.54
CA CYS A 42 5.50 3.13 -12.70
C CYS A 42 4.24 3.63 -13.42
N ARG A 43 4.34 4.71 -14.20
CA ARG A 43 3.20 5.19 -15.01
C ARG A 43 2.76 4.16 -16.05
N SER A 44 3.69 3.53 -16.74
CA SER A 44 3.41 2.47 -17.72
C SER A 44 2.87 1.19 -17.05
N ALA A 45 3.44 0.80 -15.91
CA ALA A 45 2.96 -0.34 -15.12
C ALA A 45 1.51 -0.14 -14.65
N ALA A 46 1.14 1.07 -14.21
CA ALA A 46 -0.22 1.40 -13.82
C ALA A 46 -1.23 1.27 -14.99
N ARG A 47 -0.80 1.61 -16.22
CA ARG A 47 -1.64 1.43 -17.42
C ARG A 47 -1.74 -0.03 -17.88
N ALA A 48 -0.70 -0.83 -17.61
CA ALA A 48 -0.67 -2.24 -17.95
C ALA A 48 -1.37 -3.15 -16.92
N GLY A 49 -1.48 -2.72 -15.66
CA GLY A 49 -1.95 -3.54 -14.53
C GLY A 49 -3.45 -3.53 -14.25
N GLY A 50 -4.30 -3.09 -15.17
CA GLY A 50 -5.75 -2.97 -14.98
C GLY A 50 -6.51 -4.29 -14.97
N LYS A 51 -6.22 -5.23 -14.05
CA LYS A 51 -7.12 -6.30 -13.58
C LYS A 51 -6.46 -7.13 -12.47
N GLN A 52 -6.71 -6.78 -11.22
CA GLN A 52 -6.81 -7.74 -10.12
C GLN A 52 -7.88 -7.20 -9.16
N LYS A 53 -9.13 -7.60 -9.42
CA LYS A 53 -10.22 -7.41 -8.45
C LYS A 53 -10.05 -8.50 -7.39
N GLU A 54 -9.80 -8.07 -6.17
CA GLU A 54 -10.48 -8.58 -4.97
C GLU A 54 -10.71 -10.10 -4.92
N ALA A 55 -9.69 -10.84 -4.52
CA ALA A 55 -9.90 -12.05 -3.73
C ALA A 55 -9.64 -11.63 -2.28
N THR A 56 -10.70 -11.24 -1.57
CA THR A 56 -10.69 -11.19 -0.11
C THR A 56 -10.19 -12.54 0.40
N PRO A 57 -9.03 -12.64 1.08
CA PRO A 57 -8.71 -13.85 1.78
C PRO A 57 -9.79 -14.00 2.86
N ALA A 58 -10.48 -15.13 2.79
CA ALA A 58 -11.47 -15.57 3.75
C ALA A 58 -10.98 -15.23 5.17
N THR A 59 -11.87 -14.63 5.95
CA THR A 59 -11.80 -14.69 7.40
C THR A 59 -11.74 -16.18 7.77
N ASP A 60 -10.55 -16.65 8.16
CA ASP A 60 -10.37 -17.89 8.90
C ASP A 60 -10.92 -17.65 10.32
N ASP A 61 -12.25 -17.56 10.39
CA ASP A 61 -13.02 -17.47 11.61
C ASP A 61 -13.13 -18.90 12.17
N GLU A 62 -12.17 -19.24 13.01
CA GLU A 62 -12.47 -19.82 14.31
C GLU A 62 -13.27 -21.14 14.32
N ARG A 63 -12.88 -22.12 13.48
CA ARG A 63 -13.37 -23.50 13.60
C ARG A 63 -12.40 -24.43 14.35
N ASP A 64 -11.70 -23.89 15.34
CA ASP A 64 -10.92 -24.69 16.31
C ASP A 64 -10.98 -24.07 17.71
N ARG A 65 -12.09 -24.30 18.42
CA ARG A 65 -12.09 -24.42 19.89
C ARG A 65 -12.96 -25.59 20.28
N GLY A 66 -12.31 -26.72 20.48
CA GLY A 66 -12.89 -27.88 21.13
C GLY A 66 -13.34 -27.57 22.56
N ALA A 67 -14.54 -28.04 22.90
CA ALA A 67 -14.96 -28.28 24.28
C ALA A 67 -15.98 -29.44 24.30
N GLY A 68 -15.48 -30.63 24.60
CA GLY A 68 -16.13 -31.63 25.46
C GLY A 68 -17.48 -32.21 25.03
N VAL A 69 -17.45 -33.29 24.24
CA VAL A 69 -18.49 -34.33 24.35
C VAL A 69 -17.81 -35.70 24.47
N CYS A 70 -17.30 -36.01 25.67
CA CYS A 70 -17.09 -37.38 26.12
C CYS A 70 -18.39 -37.81 26.81
N ARG A 71 -19.23 -38.55 26.09
CA ARG A 71 -20.49 -39.13 26.57
C ARG A 71 -20.22 -40.12 27.71
N GLN A 72 -21.11 -40.07 28.71
CA GLN A 72 -21.25 -41.06 29.79
C GLN A 72 -21.12 -42.51 29.30
N THR A 73 -20.22 -43.27 29.92
CA THR A 73 -20.44 -44.71 30.12
C THR A 73 -20.70 -44.94 31.61
N ASN A 74 -21.97 -45.01 31.99
CA ASN A 74 -22.36 -45.63 33.25
C ASN A 74 -22.21 -47.14 33.06
N ASN A 75 -21.43 -47.79 33.93
CA ASN A 75 -21.42 -49.23 34.08
C ASN A 75 -21.40 -49.55 35.58
N THR A 76 -22.52 -50.06 36.08
CA THR A 76 -22.63 -50.89 37.28
C THR A 76 -23.21 -52.21 36.81
#